data_AF-A0A2T6ZIC8-F1
#
_entry.id   AF-A0A2T6ZIC8-F1
#
_cell.length_a   1.000
_cell.length_b   1.000
_cell.length_c   1.000
_cell.angle_alpha   90.00
_cell.angle_beta   90.00
_cell.angle_gamma   90.00
#
_symmetry.space_group_name_H-M   'P 1'
#
loop_
_entity.id
_entity.type
_entity.pdbx_description
1 polymer ?
#
loop_
_entity_poly.entity_id
_entity_poly.type
_entity_poly.pdbx_seq_one_letter_code
_entity_poly.pdbx_strand_id
1 'polypeptide(L)'
;MQLPTALLFLAALTSTASAWNLVLTMEDRRTTTMHGTFNQDCKKLDFDMSSPVTTASFVDSTWADTFELYANTDCSGRVYRNGKGTYTVTPRYKVQSFKVY
;
A
#
# COMPACT_ATOMS: atom_id res chain seq x y z
N MET A 1 -23.11 -49.09 24.53
CA MET A 1 -23.11 -47.65 24.90
C MET A 1 -21.76 -47.09 24.47
N GLN A 2 -21.71 -46.25 23.45
CA GLN A 2 -20.45 -45.75 22.91
C GLN A 2 -20.66 -44.31 22.44
N LEU A 3 -20.23 -43.35 23.26
CA LEU A 3 -19.95 -41.99 22.79
C LEU A 3 -18.44 -41.90 22.57
N PRO A 4 -17.95 -41.61 21.36
CA PRO A 4 -16.61 -41.09 21.20
C PRO A 4 -16.67 -39.57 21.40
N THR A 5 -16.28 -39.14 22.59
CA THR A 5 -15.84 -37.78 22.85
C THR A 5 -14.51 -37.58 22.13
N ALA A 6 -14.50 -36.82 21.04
CA ALA A 6 -13.26 -36.27 20.49
C ALA A 6 -13.55 -34.91 19.85
N LEU A 7 -13.38 -33.87 20.66
CA LEU A 7 -13.16 -32.50 20.21
C LEU A 7 -11.96 -32.48 19.26
N LEU A 8 -12.19 -32.15 17.98
CA LEU A 8 -11.12 -31.77 17.08
C LEU A 8 -11.15 -30.25 16.90
N PHE A 9 -10.11 -29.66 17.46
CA PHE A 9 -9.76 -28.25 17.46
C PHE A 9 -9.79 -27.66 16.04
N LEU A 10 -10.64 -26.65 15.82
CA LEU A 10 -10.48 -25.69 14.73
C LEU A 10 -9.28 -24.79 15.06
N ALA A 11 -8.06 -25.23 14.73
CA ALA A 11 -6.92 -24.34 14.63
C ALA A 11 -6.97 -23.64 13.27
N ALA A 12 -7.82 -22.62 13.16
CA ALA A 12 -7.70 -21.66 12.07
C ALA A 12 -6.41 -20.86 12.30
N LEU A 13 -5.29 -21.32 11.75
CA LEU A 13 -4.14 -20.44 11.51
C LEU A 13 -4.57 -19.45 10.42
N THR A 14 -5.22 -18.36 10.81
CA THR A 14 -5.23 -17.18 9.97
C THR A 14 -3.81 -16.63 10.00
N SER A 15 -3.00 -16.97 9.00
CA SER A 15 -1.77 -16.24 8.76
C SER A 15 -2.18 -14.80 8.47
N THR A 16 -2.06 -13.91 9.45
CA THR A 16 -2.07 -12.48 9.20
C THR A 16 -0.76 -12.17 8.52
N ALA A 17 -0.67 -12.48 7.22
CA ALA A 17 0.44 -12.01 6.42
C ALA A 17 0.43 -10.49 6.59
N SER A 18 1.50 -9.94 7.15
CA SER A 18 1.62 -8.50 7.37
C SER A 18 1.37 -7.82 6.03
N ALA A 19 0.36 -6.97 5.95
CA ALA A 19 0.01 -6.27 4.73
C ALA A 19 0.56 -4.85 4.82
N TRP A 20 1.27 -4.43 3.79
CA TRP A 20 1.66 -3.04 3.66
C TRP A 20 0.42 -2.21 3.33
N ASN A 21 0.48 -0.94 3.69
CA ASN A 21 -0.58 0.03 3.44
C ASN A 21 0.04 1.36 3.03
N LEU A 22 -0.33 1.86 1.85
CA LEU A 22 0.08 3.16 1.33
C LEU A 22 -1.14 4.06 1.22
N VAL A 23 -1.15 5.14 2.01
CA VAL A 23 -2.18 6.19 1.96
C VAL A 23 -1.57 7.43 1.34
N LEU A 24 -2.19 7.92 0.27
CA LEU A 24 -1.85 9.20 -0.34
C LEU A 24 -2.93 10.22 -0.04
N THR A 25 -2.54 11.38 0.48
CA THR A 25 -3.42 12.52 0.71
C THR A 25 -3.16 13.58 -0.35
N MET A 26 -4.20 13.95 -1.08
CA MET A 26 -4.16 14.99 -2.10
C MET A 26 -4.36 16.39 -1.50
N GLU A 27 -4.04 17.42 -2.26
CA GLU A 27 -4.20 18.82 -1.85
C GLU A 27 -5.67 19.21 -1.62
N ASP A 28 -6.59 18.57 -2.34
CA ASP A 28 -8.04 18.70 -2.13
C ASP A 28 -8.56 17.92 -0.90
N ARG A 29 -7.65 17.34 -0.11
CA ARG A 29 -7.89 16.54 1.09
C ARG A 29 -8.54 15.18 0.85
N ARG A 30 -8.76 14.77 -0.41
CA ARG A 30 -9.12 13.38 -0.70
C ARG A 30 -7.96 12.47 -0.36
N THR A 31 -8.27 11.22 -0.07
CA THR A 31 -7.28 10.17 0.19
C THR A 31 -7.54 8.99 -0.72
N THR A 32 -6.46 8.31 -1.11
CA THR A 32 -6.53 7.00 -1.73
C THR A 32 -5.63 6.05 -0.96
N THR A 33 -6.10 4.82 -0.80
CA THR A 33 -5.43 3.81 0.02
C THR A 33 -5.17 2.58 -0.83
N MET A 34 -3.92 2.14 -0.86
CA MET A 34 -3.48 0.91 -1.49
C MET A 34 -2.93 -0.02 -0.43
N HIS A 35 -3.10 -1.32 -0.62
CA HIS A 35 -2.61 -2.35 0.28
C HIS A 35 -2.17 -3.58 -0.50
N GLY A 36 -1.35 -4.40 0.13
CA GLY A 36 -0.90 -5.68 -0.40
C GLY A 36 -0.01 -6.39 0.61
N THR A 37 0.37 -7.62 0.31
CA THR A 37 1.24 -8.41 1.20
C THR A 37 2.67 -8.46 0.67
N PHE A 38 2.80 -8.68 -0.64
CA PHE A 38 4.05 -8.78 -1.39
C PHE A 38 4.35 -7.49 -2.14
N ASN A 39 5.51 -7.46 -2.78
CA ASN A 39 5.92 -6.41 -3.70
C ASN A 39 4.86 -6.21 -4.77
N GLN A 40 4.64 -4.94 -5.10
CA GLN A 40 3.77 -4.51 -6.15
C GLN A 40 4.64 -3.87 -7.22
N ASP A 41 4.79 -4.59 -8.33
CA ASP A 41 5.30 -4.01 -9.57
C ASP A 41 4.41 -2.85 -10.05
N CYS A 42 4.80 -2.22 -11.15
CA CYS A 42 4.15 -1.01 -11.63
C CYS A 42 2.62 -1.12 -11.66
N LYS A 43 1.95 -0.32 -10.85
CA LYS A 43 0.50 -0.28 -10.77
C LYS A 43 -0.02 1.13 -10.98
N LYS A 44 -0.87 1.28 -11.98
CA LYS A 44 -1.64 2.50 -12.21
C LYS A 44 -2.60 2.73 -11.04
N LEU A 45 -2.73 3.98 -10.61
CA LEU A 45 -3.74 4.37 -9.64
C LEU A 45 -5.12 4.40 -10.29
N ASP A 46 -6.06 3.66 -9.71
CA ASP A 46 -7.46 3.64 -10.10
C ASP A 46 -8.27 4.60 -9.21
N PHE A 47 -7.80 5.84 -9.14
CA PHE A 47 -8.41 6.93 -8.41
C PHE A 47 -8.23 8.21 -9.23
N ASP A 48 -9.13 9.17 -9.09
CA ASP A 48 -8.99 10.47 -9.73
C ASP A 48 -7.84 11.27 -9.09
N MET A 49 -6.67 11.20 -9.70
CA MET A 49 -5.44 11.90 -9.29
C MET A 49 -5.31 13.30 -9.94
N SER A 50 -6.45 13.97 -10.18
CA SER A 50 -6.48 15.32 -10.74
C SER A 50 -5.78 16.37 -9.86
N SER A 51 -5.69 16.11 -8.55
CA SER A 51 -5.03 16.95 -7.55
C SER A 51 -3.65 16.40 -7.14
N PRO A 52 -2.63 17.25 -6.90
CA PRO A 52 -1.31 16.81 -6.47
C PRO A 52 -1.34 16.11 -5.09
N VAL A 53 -0.42 15.15 -4.90
CA VAL A 53 -0.18 14.51 -3.59
C VAL A 53 0.59 15.47 -2.69
N THR A 54 0.14 15.58 -1.44
CA THR A 54 0.76 16.41 -0.39
C THR A 54 1.40 15.58 0.71
N THR A 55 0.83 14.42 1.03
CA THR A 55 1.33 13.52 2.07
C THR A 55 1.26 12.08 1.58
N ALA A 56 2.28 11.30 1.90
CA ALA A 56 2.29 9.85 1.73
C ALA A 56 2.56 9.20 3.09
N SER A 57 1.71 8.27 3.49
CA SER A 57 1.88 7.45 4.70
C SER A 57 2.01 5.99 4.29
N PHE A 58 3.10 5.35 4.72
CA PHE A 58 3.39 3.98 4.38
C PHE A 58 3.62 3.14 5.64
N VAL A 59 2.90 2.02 5.71
CA VAL A 59 3.17 0.91 6.60
C VAL A 59 3.73 -0.22 5.76
N ASP A 60 4.88 -0.74 6.17
CA ASP A 60 5.57 -1.85 5.54
C ASP A 60 4.92 -3.20 5.83
N SER A 61 5.31 -4.22 5.06
CA SER A 61 5.09 -5.63 5.36
C SER A 61 6.42 -6.35 5.58
N THR A 62 6.34 -7.63 5.95
CA THR A 62 7.51 -8.52 5.97
C THR A 62 8.21 -8.61 4.61
N TRP A 63 7.48 -8.38 3.52
CA TRP A 63 7.98 -8.59 2.16
C TRP A 63 8.20 -7.31 1.39
N ALA A 64 7.63 -6.19 1.86
CA ALA A 64 7.80 -4.90 1.20
C ALA A 64 7.99 -3.76 2.22
N ASP A 65 9.08 -3.03 2.09
CA ASP A 65 9.51 -1.96 2.99
C ASP A 65 9.55 -0.57 2.35
N THR A 66 9.39 -0.51 1.03
CA THR A 66 9.60 0.71 0.26
C THR A 66 8.47 0.96 -0.72
N PHE A 67 8.08 2.22 -0.88
CA PHE A 67 7.18 2.65 -1.96
C PHE A 67 7.83 3.71 -2.86
N GLU A 68 7.35 3.76 -4.10
CA GLU A 68 7.72 4.77 -5.08
C GLU A 68 6.47 5.33 -5.76
N LEU A 69 6.48 6.63 -6.03
CA LEU A 69 5.42 7.34 -6.74
C LEU A 69 5.95 7.90 -8.06
N TYR A 70 5.10 7.87 -9.07
CA TYR A 70 5.45 8.21 -10.45
C TYR A 70 4.44 9.16 -11.08
N ALA A 71 4.92 10.10 -11.89
CA ALA A 71 4.08 11.07 -12.57
C ALA A 71 3.25 10.45 -13.73
N ASN A 72 3.74 9.36 -14.32
CA ASN A 72 3.15 8.72 -15.49
C ASN A 72 2.54 7.35 -15.13
N THR A 73 1.63 6.82 -15.96
CA THR A 73 0.93 5.55 -15.68
C THR A 73 1.79 4.29 -15.86
N ASP A 74 2.89 4.39 -16.60
CA ASP A 74 3.83 3.31 -16.93
C ASP A 74 4.99 3.18 -15.93
N CYS A 75 4.89 3.86 -14.79
CA CYS A 75 5.95 4.02 -13.80
C CYS A 75 7.26 4.57 -14.39
N SER A 76 7.17 5.46 -15.38
CA SER A 76 8.24 6.38 -15.74
C SER A 76 8.11 7.69 -14.98
N GLY A 77 9.20 8.46 -14.89
CA GLY A 77 9.20 9.76 -14.19
C GLY A 77 8.95 9.61 -12.68
N ARG A 78 9.83 8.90 -11.98
CA ARG A 78 9.76 8.76 -10.51
C ARG A 78 9.86 10.14 -9.85
N VAL A 79 8.88 10.45 -9.02
CA VAL A 79 8.79 11.74 -8.33
C VAL A 79 8.99 11.62 -6.82
N TYR A 80 8.81 10.43 -6.26
CA TYR A 80 8.94 10.21 -4.83
C TYR A 80 9.35 8.76 -4.53
N ARG A 81 10.13 8.58 -3.46
CA ARG A 81 10.51 7.27 -2.91
C ARG A 81 10.73 7.42 -1.41
N ASN A 82 10.14 6.54 -0.61
CA ASN A 82 10.40 6.45 0.81
C ASN A 82 10.06 5.07 1.37
N GLY A 83 10.54 4.79 2.57
CA GLY A 83 10.16 3.60 3.33
C GLY A 83 8.96 3.85 4.24
N LYS A 84 8.83 3.04 5.28
CA LYS A 84 7.82 3.19 6.34
C LYS A 84 7.84 4.59 6.97
N GLY A 85 6.66 5.18 7.11
CA GLY A 85 6.45 6.44 7.81
C GLY A 85 5.47 7.35 7.11
N THR A 86 5.25 8.52 7.69
CA THR A 86 4.41 9.58 7.12
C THR A 86 5.28 10.74 6.71
N TYR A 87 5.17 11.15 5.45
CA TYR A 87 6.01 12.17 4.88
C TYR A 87 5.23 13.18 4.06
N THR A 88 5.64 14.45 4.14
CA THR A 88 5.21 15.46 3.18
C THR A 88 5.91 15.22 1.84
N VAL A 89 5.13 15.22 0.76
CA VAL A 89 5.63 15.11 -0.61
C VAL A 89 5.95 16.51 -1.11
N THR A 90 7.24 16.81 -1.26
CA THR A 90 7.72 18.12 -1.74
C THR A 90 8.80 17.92 -2.82
N PRO A 91 8.68 18.56 -3.99
CA PRO A 91 7.54 19.38 -4.41
C PRO A 91 6.28 18.52 -4.63
N ARG A 92 5.12 19.17 -4.77
CA ARG A 92 3.83 18.47 -4.92
C ARG A 92 3.69 17.98 -6.37
N TYR A 93 3.37 16.71 -6.54
CA TYR A 93 3.23 16.09 -7.86
C TYR A 93 1.86 15.45 -8.05
N LYS A 94 1.33 15.50 -9.28
CA LYS A 94 0.26 14.59 -9.68
C LYS A 94 0.88 13.21 -9.89
N VAL A 95 0.38 12.21 -9.18
CA VAL A 95 0.89 10.85 -9.22
C VAL A 95 -0.11 10.00 -9.98
N GLN A 96 0.36 9.18 -10.92
CA GLN A 96 -0.51 8.34 -11.75
C GLN A 96 -0.24 6.84 -11.58
N SER A 97 0.92 6.48 -11.05
CA SER A 97 1.24 5.09 -10.72
C SER A 97 2.19 4.99 -9.53
N PHE A 98 2.31 3.78 -9.00
CA PHE A 98 3.17 3.47 -7.87
C PHE A 98 3.81 2.09 -8.00
N LYS A 99 4.87 1.88 -7.22
CA LYS A 99 5.48 0.57 -6.96
C LYS A 99 5.68 0.40 -5.46
N VAL A 100 5.69 -0.84 -5.00
CA VAL A 100 6.03 -1.24 -3.63
C VAL A 100 7.02 -2.40 -3.70
N TYR A 101 8.11 -2.34 -2.95
CA TYR A 101 9.20 -3.33 -2.94
C TYR A 101 9.51 -3.80 -1.55
#